data_AF-A0A819A819-F1
#
_entry.id   AF-A0A819A819-F1
#
_cell.length_a   1.000
_cell.length_b   1.000
_cell.length_c   1.000
_cell.angle_alpha   90.00
_cell.angle_beta   90.00
_cell.angle_gamma   90.00
#
_symmetry.space_group_name_H-M   'P 1'
#
loop_
_entity.id
_entity.type
_entity.pdbx_description
1 polymer ?
#
loop_
_entity_poly.entity_id
_entity_poly.type
_entity_poly.pdbx_seq_one_letter_code
_entity_poly.pdbx_strand_id
1 'polypeptide(L)'
;MNPVAIIERLLFLLGLSACILNAPVEWLTLIIPFNGFQIYSEIRQGFFLTVLLTFWLFFAGEHIIDKSAHHSFWSYGKYIVLLWFASSILLIFELCQRGYQLWNPFYSIWSTRTGRNASLIFLILAGLSSFIYIICLIILVVRVFWNIRSKQGELTAMRRIRRLMYQGAFYRFQFLLLTTILCAVLTIVWYYLSQIYETDWVWNKDKPSKIQYSGAYITGIYGMLNIYVFAVLILFSPVISHVDDMDELTLTNDDGNVMHLTNNQTSAYEMISKASIS
;
A
#
# COMPACT_ATOMS: atom_id res chain seq x y z
N MET A 1 -16.87 -13.53 -4.08
CA MET A 1 -15.43 -13.43 -4.36
C MET A 1 -14.71 -13.44 -3.02
N ASN A 2 -13.77 -14.36 -2.81
CA ASN A 2 -13.17 -14.57 -1.49
C ASN A 2 -12.27 -13.36 -1.13
N PRO A 3 -12.41 -12.74 0.06
CA PRO A 3 -11.66 -11.55 0.45
C PRO A 3 -10.14 -11.80 0.46
N VAL A 4 -9.72 -13.02 0.81
CA VAL A 4 -8.31 -13.46 0.80
C VAL A 4 -7.70 -13.36 -0.61
N ALA A 5 -8.44 -13.82 -1.63
CA ALA A 5 -7.97 -13.78 -3.02
C ALA A 5 -7.82 -12.35 -3.56
N ILE A 6 -8.53 -11.36 -2.99
CA ILE A 6 -8.40 -9.95 -3.38
C ILE A 6 -7.11 -9.36 -2.82
N ILE A 7 -6.80 -9.65 -1.55
CA ILE A 7 -5.56 -9.18 -0.92
C ILE A 7 -4.34 -9.79 -1.60
N GLU A 8 -4.35 -11.07 -1.94
CA GLU A 8 -3.26 -11.72 -2.68
C GLU A 8 -3.02 -11.07 -4.05
N ARG A 9 -4.09 -10.79 -4.80
CA ARG A 9 -3.98 -10.09 -6.09
C ARG A 9 -3.44 -8.67 -5.94
N LEU A 10 -3.85 -7.95 -4.90
CA LEU A 10 -3.33 -6.61 -4.60
C LEU A 10 -1.86 -6.66 -4.15
N LEU A 11 -1.48 -7.67 -3.38
CA LEU A 11 -0.11 -7.91 -2.93
C LEU A 11 0.80 -8.21 -4.12
N PHE A 12 0.34 -9.06 -5.04
CA PHE A 12 1.02 -9.33 -6.30
C PHE A 12 1.15 -8.07 -7.16
N LEU A 13 0.08 -7.28 -7.30
CA LEU A 13 0.11 -6.02 -8.05
C LEU A 13 1.07 -5.01 -7.43
N LEU A 14 1.12 -4.92 -6.09
CA LEU A 14 2.06 -4.06 -5.36
C LEU A 14 3.51 -4.48 -5.62
N GLY A 15 3.82 -5.78 -5.52
CA GLY A 15 5.14 -6.31 -5.85
C GLY A 15 5.53 -6.07 -7.30
N LEU A 16 4.61 -6.30 -8.24
CA LEU A 16 4.84 -6.04 -9.66
C LEU A 16 5.12 -4.55 -9.93
N SER A 17 4.36 -3.65 -9.30
CA SER A 17 4.57 -2.21 -9.43
C SER A 17 5.93 -1.76 -8.86
N ALA A 18 6.39 -2.36 -7.77
CA ALA A 18 7.72 -2.11 -7.22
C ALA A 18 8.84 -2.61 -8.14
N CYS A 19 8.67 -3.79 -8.75
CA CYS A 19 9.61 -4.30 -9.77
C CYS A 19 9.70 -3.36 -10.98
N ILE A 20 8.57 -2.83 -11.45
CA ILE A 20 8.55 -1.84 -12.55
C ILE A 20 9.27 -0.55 -12.15
N LEU A 21 9.03 -0.06 -10.92
CA LEU A 21 9.69 1.14 -10.40
C LEU A 21 11.21 0.98 -10.33
N ASN A 22 11.68 -0.19 -9.91
CA ASN A 22 13.10 -0.49 -9.76
C ASN A 22 13.78 -0.94 -11.05
N ALA A 23 13.03 -1.11 -12.14
CA ALA A 23 13.58 -1.52 -13.40
C ALA A 23 14.62 -0.47 -13.86
N PRO A 24 15.87 -0.88 -14.16
CA PRO A 24 16.97 0.01 -14.54
C PRO A 24 16.83 0.49 -15.99
N VAL A 25 15.67 1.00 -16.37
CA VAL A 25 15.39 1.51 -17.73
C VAL A 25 16.19 2.76 -18.06
N GLU A 26 16.67 3.48 -17.04
CA GLU A 26 17.56 4.64 -17.13
C GLU A 26 18.82 4.29 -17.91
N TRP A 27 19.32 3.06 -17.78
CA TRP A 27 20.55 2.63 -18.44
C TRP A 27 20.41 2.59 -19.96
N LEU A 28 19.18 2.47 -20.48
CA LEU A 28 18.92 2.56 -21.92
C LEU A 28 19.28 3.94 -22.47
N THR A 29 19.23 5.00 -21.65
CA THR A 29 19.59 6.37 -22.07
C THR A 29 21.06 6.51 -22.45
N LEU A 30 21.94 5.62 -21.95
CA LEU A 30 23.35 5.58 -22.34
C LEU A 30 23.54 5.12 -23.79
N ILE A 31 22.58 4.35 -24.31
CA ILE A 31 22.64 3.76 -25.66
C ILE A 31 21.79 4.60 -26.63
N ILE A 32 20.64 5.09 -26.18
CA ILE A 32 19.67 5.82 -26.99
C ILE A 32 19.39 7.17 -26.33
N PRO A 33 19.75 8.32 -26.96
CA PRO A 33 19.43 9.64 -26.42
C PRO A 33 17.93 9.92 -26.59
N PHE A 34 17.13 9.48 -25.61
CA PHE A 34 15.68 9.66 -25.58
C PHE A 34 15.28 10.63 -24.46
N ASN A 35 14.74 11.79 -24.83
CA ASN A 35 14.37 12.85 -23.88
C ASN A 35 13.13 12.52 -23.03
N GLY A 36 12.33 11.50 -23.39
CA GLY A 36 11.10 11.13 -22.68
C GLY A 36 11.30 10.36 -21.38
N PHE A 37 12.54 10.10 -21.00
CA PHE A 37 12.88 9.28 -19.85
C PHE A 37 12.34 9.83 -18.52
N GLN A 38 12.38 11.15 -18.36
CA GLN A 38 11.90 11.82 -17.15
C GLN A 38 10.39 11.60 -16.93
N ILE A 39 9.58 11.71 -17.99
CA ILE A 39 8.13 11.44 -17.92
C ILE A 39 7.87 9.99 -17.56
N TYR A 40 8.61 9.07 -18.17
CA TYR A 40 8.48 7.66 -17.89
C TYR A 40 8.78 7.32 -16.42
N SER A 41 9.82 7.91 -15.83
CA SER A 41 10.14 7.77 -14.41
C SER A 41 8.98 8.21 -13.50
N GLU A 42 8.33 9.32 -13.84
CA GLU A 42 7.22 9.85 -13.04
C GLU A 42 5.94 9.05 -13.17
N ILE A 43 5.65 8.53 -14.37
CA ILE A 43 4.54 7.60 -14.57
C ILE A 43 4.72 6.37 -13.70
N ARG A 44 5.93 5.79 -13.66
CA ARG A 44 6.22 4.62 -12.80
C ARG A 44 6.05 4.95 -11.32
N GLN A 45 6.60 6.07 -10.86
CA GLN A 45 6.48 6.49 -9.46
C GLN A 45 5.02 6.76 -9.07
N GLY A 46 4.26 7.46 -9.92
CA GLY A 46 2.84 7.73 -9.71
C GLY A 46 2.00 6.46 -9.70
N PHE A 47 2.25 5.54 -10.63
CA PHE A 47 1.57 4.24 -10.68
C PHE A 47 1.82 3.42 -9.41
N PHE A 48 3.08 3.30 -8.97
CA PHE A 48 3.44 2.61 -7.74
C PHE A 48 2.71 3.22 -6.52
N LEU A 49 2.68 4.55 -6.40
CA LEU A 49 2.02 5.22 -5.28
C LEU A 49 0.50 4.96 -5.28
N THR A 50 -0.15 5.01 -6.45
CA THR A 50 -1.59 4.73 -6.58
C THR A 50 -1.93 3.28 -6.21
N VAL A 51 -1.09 2.31 -6.59
CA VAL A 51 -1.24 0.91 -6.18
C VAL A 51 -1.04 0.75 -4.68
N LEU A 52 -0.02 1.39 -4.09
CA LEU A 52 0.24 1.36 -2.65
C LEU A 52 -0.93 1.93 -1.83
N LEU A 53 -1.48 3.07 -2.24
CA LEU A 53 -2.65 3.68 -1.60
C LEU A 53 -3.89 2.78 -1.77
N THR A 54 -4.10 2.20 -2.95
CA THR A 54 -5.19 1.24 -3.17
C THR A 54 -5.07 0.03 -2.24
N PHE A 55 -3.87 -0.53 -2.08
CA PHE A 55 -3.59 -1.60 -1.13
C PHE A 55 -3.96 -1.20 0.30
N TRP A 56 -3.53 -0.03 0.75
CA TRP A 56 -3.83 0.49 2.09
C TRP A 56 -5.32 0.61 2.38
N LEU A 57 -6.09 1.13 1.41
CA LEU A 57 -7.52 1.27 1.56
C LEU A 57 -8.23 -0.09 1.68
N PHE A 58 -7.87 -1.04 0.82
CA PHE A 58 -8.43 -2.40 0.86
C PHE A 58 -8.06 -3.13 2.13
N PHE A 59 -6.79 -3.03 2.53
CA PHE A 59 -6.27 -3.66 3.73
C PHE A 59 -6.99 -3.15 4.99
N ALA A 60 -7.12 -1.83 5.13
CA ALA A 60 -7.88 -1.24 6.23
C ALA A 60 -9.37 -1.60 6.18
N GLY A 61 -9.99 -1.62 4.99
CA GLY A 61 -11.40 -1.95 4.82
C GLY A 61 -11.75 -3.39 5.18
N GLU A 62 -10.88 -4.35 4.83
CA GLU A 62 -11.10 -5.78 5.10
C GLU A 62 -11.01 -6.10 6.60
N HIS A 63 -10.10 -5.45 7.33
CA HIS A 63 -9.95 -5.63 8.79
C HIS A 63 -11.10 -5.01 9.62
N ILE A 64 -11.98 -4.18 9.03
CA ILE A 64 -13.17 -3.63 9.72
C ILE A 64 -14.33 -4.62 9.74
N ILE A 65 -14.35 -5.63 8.86
CA ILE A 65 -15.55 -6.44 8.60
C ILE A 65 -15.87 -7.31 9.81
N ASP A 66 -16.76 -6.78 10.64
CA ASP A 66 -17.53 -7.56 11.56
C ASP A 66 -18.41 -8.53 10.76
N LYS A 67 -18.35 -9.82 11.08
CA LYS A 67 -19.05 -10.90 10.34
C LYS A 67 -20.59 -10.76 10.35
N SER A 68 -21.13 -9.76 11.04
CA SER A 68 -22.56 -9.63 11.33
C SER A 68 -23.33 -8.65 10.43
N ALA A 69 -22.70 -7.90 9.52
CA ALA A 69 -23.42 -6.93 8.70
C ALA A 69 -23.03 -7.00 7.23
N HIS A 70 -24.01 -7.35 6.40
CA HIS A 70 -24.00 -7.41 4.93
C HIS A 70 -23.70 -6.03 4.28
N HIS A 71 -22.51 -5.48 4.47
CA HIS A 71 -22.08 -4.27 3.77
C HIS A 71 -21.05 -4.62 2.70
N SER A 72 -21.53 -4.51 1.45
CA SER A 72 -20.85 -4.89 0.22
C SER A 72 -19.50 -4.19 0.02
N PHE A 73 -18.57 -4.91 -0.61
CA PHE A 73 -17.36 -4.44 -1.31
C PHE A 73 -17.58 -3.10 -2.06
N TRP A 74 -18.79 -2.89 -2.56
CA TRP A 74 -19.18 -1.70 -3.32
C TRP A 74 -19.17 -0.39 -2.50
N SER A 75 -19.26 -0.47 -1.17
CA SER A 75 -19.24 0.73 -0.31
C SER A 75 -17.88 1.43 -0.34
N TYR A 76 -16.78 0.66 -0.35
CA TYR A 76 -15.41 1.18 -0.41
C TYR A 76 -14.92 1.47 -1.84
N GLY A 77 -15.56 0.86 -2.86
CA GLY A 77 -15.25 1.07 -4.27
C GLY A 77 -15.25 2.54 -4.69
N LYS A 78 -16.10 3.37 -4.06
CA LYS A 78 -16.19 4.81 -4.34
C LYS A 78 -14.89 5.56 -4.03
N TYR A 79 -14.20 5.18 -2.95
CA TYR A 79 -12.94 5.82 -2.57
C TYR A 79 -11.77 5.39 -3.48
N ILE A 80 -11.83 4.17 -4.01
CA ILE A 80 -10.86 3.69 -5.01
C ILE A 80 -11.03 4.49 -6.31
N VAL A 81 -12.27 4.63 -6.79
CA VAL A 81 -12.55 5.43 -8.00
C VAL A 81 -12.06 6.87 -7.80
N LEU A 82 -12.28 7.45 -6.61
CA LEU A 82 -11.79 8.79 -6.28
C LEU A 82 -10.25 8.90 -6.33
N LEU A 83 -9.54 7.90 -5.80
CA LEU A 83 -8.07 7.82 -5.84
C LEU A 83 -7.55 7.71 -7.28
N TRP A 84 -8.09 6.79 -8.07
CA TRP A 84 -7.70 6.60 -9.47
C TRP A 84 -8.02 7.83 -10.32
N PHE A 85 -9.13 8.50 -10.02
CA PHE A 85 -9.48 9.76 -10.66
C PHE A 85 -8.48 10.87 -10.32
N ALA A 86 -8.10 11.02 -9.03
CA ALA A 86 -7.06 11.97 -8.61
C ALA A 86 -5.72 11.70 -9.30
N SER A 87 -5.30 10.44 -9.33
CA SER A 87 -4.07 10.01 -10.00
C SER A 87 -4.12 10.28 -11.51
N SER A 88 -5.27 10.09 -12.16
CA SER A 88 -5.43 10.35 -13.59
C SER A 88 -5.35 11.84 -13.91
N ILE A 89 -5.90 12.70 -13.05
CA ILE A 89 -5.79 14.16 -13.22
C ILE A 89 -4.33 14.61 -13.10
N LEU A 90 -3.59 14.12 -12.10
CA LEU A 90 -2.16 14.43 -11.95
C LEU A 90 -1.33 13.90 -13.13
N LEU A 91 -1.66 12.69 -13.62
CA LEU A 91 -1.00 12.14 -14.80
C LEU A 91 -1.20 13.02 -16.04
N ILE A 92 -2.43 13.46 -16.29
CA ILE A 92 -2.73 14.37 -17.41
C ILE A 92 -1.96 15.69 -17.25
N PHE A 93 -1.91 16.23 -16.03
CA PHE A 93 -1.16 17.44 -15.73
C PHE A 93 0.33 17.29 -16.04
N GLU A 94 0.99 16.22 -15.58
CA GLU A 94 2.40 15.96 -15.86
C GLU A 94 2.65 15.73 -17.36
N LEU A 95 1.75 15.03 -18.07
CA LEU A 95 1.83 14.87 -19.52
C LEU A 95 1.70 16.22 -20.26
N CYS A 96 0.84 17.12 -19.80
CA CYS A 96 0.73 18.46 -20.38
C CYS A 96 1.97 19.32 -20.12
N GLN A 97 2.52 19.29 -18.90
CA GLN A 97 3.67 20.10 -18.54
C GLN A 97 4.96 19.57 -19.18
N ARG A 98 5.27 18.29 -18.94
CA ARG A 98 6.56 17.70 -19.34
C ARG A 98 6.51 17.03 -20.70
N GLY A 99 5.34 16.56 -21.14
CA GLY A 99 5.18 16.03 -22.50
C GLY A 99 5.44 17.08 -23.56
N TYR A 100 4.99 18.32 -23.35
CA TYR A 100 5.29 19.40 -24.28
C TYR A 100 6.75 19.86 -24.18
N GLN A 101 7.41 19.72 -23.02
CA GLN A 101 8.83 20.03 -22.86
C GLN A 101 9.75 19.14 -23.71
N LEU A 102 9.29 17.96 -24.14
CA LEU A 102 10.03 17.11 -25.09
C LEU A 102 10.22 17.76 -26.46
N TRP A 103 9.24 18.55 -26.89
CA TRP A 103 9.31 19.25 -28.16
C TRP A 103 9.93 20.63 -28.01
N ASN A 104 9.60 21.35 -26.93
CA ASN A 104 10.13 22.67 -26.62
C ASN A 104 10.67 22.73 -25.18
N PRO A 105 11.99 22.65 -24.96
CA PRO A 105 12.57 22.63 -23.61
C PRO A 105 12.37 23.93 -22.84
N PHE A 106 12.15 25.05 -23.55
CA PHE A 106 11.86 26.36 -22.95
C PHE A 106 10.37 26.59 -22.66
N TYR A 107 9.51 25.61 -22.99
CA TYR A 107 8.10 25.73 -22.67
C TYR A 107 7.90 25.56 -21.17
N SER A 108 7.17 26.52 -20.61
CA SER A 108 6.65 26.45 -19.26
C SER A 108 5.16 26.69 -19.32
N ILE A 109 4.37 25.73 -18.84
CA ILE A 109 2.90 25.86 -18.79
C ILE A 109 2.47 27.11 -18.01
N TRP A 110 3.32 27.55 -17.08
CA TRP A 110 3.15 28.73 -16.23
C TRP A 110 3.32 30.06 -16.95
N SER A 111 3.96 30.10 -18.14
CA SER A 111 4.16 31.35 -18.89
C SER A 111 2.87 31.82 -19.57
N THR A 112 2.06 30.88 -20.03
CA THR A 112 0.79 31.18 -20.73
C THR A 112 -0.37 31.31 -19.74
N ARG A 113 -1.28 32.28 -19.98
CA ARG A 113 -2.44 32.52 -19.09
C ARG A 113 -3.42 31.35 -19.10
N THR A 114 -3.67 30.76 -20.27
CA THR A 114 -4.54 29.59 -20.43
C THR A 114 -3.95 28.34 -19.78
N GLY A 115 -2.66 28.06 -20.02
CA GLY A 115 -1.96 26.92 -19.43
C GLY A 115 -1.88 27.00 -17.91
N ARG A 116 -1.58 28.19 -17.36
CA ARG A 116 -1.56 28.44 -15.92
C ARG A 116 -2.91 28.18 -15.27
N ASN A 117 -4.00 28.73 -15.83
CA ASN A 117 -5.34 28.54 -15.27
C ASN A 117 -5.75 27.06 -15.31
N ALA A 118 -5.50 26.36 -16.42
CA ALA A 118 -5.78 24.93 -16.52
C ALA A 118 -4.96 24.10 -15.52
N SER A 119 -3.67 24.39 -15.38
CA SER A 119 -2.76 23.75 -14.42
C SER A 119 -3.24 23.90 -12.98
N LEU A 120 -3.64 25.11 -12.61
CA LEU A 120 -4.19 25.38 -11.28
C LEU A 120 -5.49 24.60 -11.03
N ILE A 121 -6.38 24.49 -12.02
CA ILE A 121 -7.61 23.69 -11.90
C ILE A 121 -7.27 22.21 -11.68
N PHE A 122 -6.34 21.64 -12.45
CA PHE A 122 -5.93 20.25 -12.28
C PHE A 122 -5.32 20.00 -10.89
N LEU A 123 -4.43 20.89 -10.44
CA LEU A 123 -3.78 20.77 -9.14
C LEU A 123 -4.76 20.89 -7.97
N ILE A 124 -5.70 21.86 -8.04
CA ILE A 124 -6.72 22.04 -7.00
C ILE A 124 -7.68 20.83 -6.96
N LEU A 125 -8.12 20.34 -8.12
CA LEU A 125 -9.04 19.20 -8.19
C LEU A 125 -8.39 17.91 -7.68
N ALA A 126 -7.15 17.63 -8.09
CA ALA A 126 -6.38 16.49 -7.59
C ALA A 126 -6.10 16.61 -6.08
N GLY A 127 -5.75 17.81 -5.61
CA GLY A 127 -5.51 18.10 -4.19
C GLY A 127 -6.75 17.85 -3.34
N LEU A 128 -7.90 18.38 -3.75
CA LEU A 128 -9.16 18.19 -3.02
C LEU A 128 -9.58 16.71 -2.97
N SER A 129 -9.44 16.00 -4.09
CA SER A 129 -9.73 14.56 -4.17
C SER A 129 -8.80 13.73 -3.26
N SER A 130 -7.50 14.03 -3.30
CA SER A 130 -6.50 13.35 -2.46
C SER A 130 -6.72 13.64 -0.96
N PHE A 131 -7.13 14.86 -0.63
CA PHE A 131 -7.43 15.24 0.75
C PHE A 131 -8.64 14.49 1.32
N ILE A 132 -9.73 14.40 0.55
CA ILE A 132 -10.91 13.60 0.91
C ILE A 132 -10.50 12.14 1.10
N TYR A 133 -9.70 11.59 0.19
CA TYR A 133 -9.20 10.21 0.28
C TYR A 133 -8.38 9.97 1.56
N ILE A 134 -7.45 10.87 1.92
CA ILE A 134 -6.64 10.76 3.14
C ILE A 134 -7.51 10.80 4.39
N ILE A 135 -8.48 11.71 4.47
CA ILE A 135 -9.43 11.77 5.60
C ILE A 135 -10.17 10.44 5.73
N CYS A 136 -10.69 9.89 4.63
CA CYS A 136 -11.35 8.59 4.64
C CYS A 136 -10.43 7.47 5.13
N LEU A 137 -9.19 7.42 4.65
CA LEU A 137 -8.19 6.42 5.08
C LEU A 137 -7.94 6.52 6.58
N ILE A 138 -7.75 7.73 7.12
CA ILE A 138 -7.56 7.95 8.57
C ILE A 138 -8.76 7.45 9.37
N ILE A 139 -9.99 7.78 8.94
CA ILE A 139 -11.22 7.32 9.61
C ILE A 139 -11.29 5.79 9.61
N LEU A 140 -10.93 5.13 8.50
CA LEU A 140 -10.92 3.67 8.43
C LEU A 140 -9.89 3.06 9.37
N VAL A 141 -8.66 3.58 9.39
CA VAL A 141 -7.61 3.10 10.30
C VAL A 141 -8.04 3.27 11.76
N VAL A 142 -8.61 4.42 12.13
CA VAL A 142 -9.13 4.65 13.50
C VAL A 142 -10.26 3.69 13.84
N ARG A 143 -11.18 3.43 12.90
CA ARG A 143 -12.25 2.45 13.08
C ARG A 143 -11.73 1.03 13.26
N VAL A 144 -10.72 0.62 12.48
CA VAL A 144 -10.04 -0.68 12.66
C VAL A 144 -9.50 -0.78 14.08
N PHE A 145 -8.77 0.24 14.55
CA PHE A 145 -8.22 0.25 15.90
C PHE A 145 -9.29 0.15 17.00
N TRP A 146 -10.37 0.92 16.88
CA TRP A 146 -11.47 0.89 17.84
C TRP A 146 -12.17 -0.47 17.84
N ASN A 147 -12.44 -1.04 16.66
CA ASN A 147 -13.06 -2.36 16.53
C ASN A 147 -12.21 -3.44 17.22
N ILE A 148 -10.90 -3.41 16.98
CA ILE A 148 -9.99 -4.38 17.59
C ILE A 148 -9.91 -4.19 19.11
N ARG A 149 -9.81 -2.94 19.59
CA ARG A 149 -9.79 -2.64 21.03
C ARG A 149 -11.06 -3.11 21.74
N SER A 150 -12.21 -2.99 21.08
CA SER A 150 -13.50 -3.49 21.60
C SER A 150 -13.49 -5.02 21.73
N LYS A 151 -13.03 -5.72 20.69
CA LYS A 151 -13.03 -7.20 20.65
C LYS A 151 -11.99 -7.84 21.56
N GLN A 152 -10.89 -7.14 21.87
CA GLN A 152 -9.88 -7.64 22.81
C GLN A 152 -10.46 -8.03 24.19
N GLY A 153 -11.56 -7.40 24.63
CA GLY A 153 -12.26 -7.77 25.87
C GLY A 153 -12.93 -9.15 25.82
N GLU A 154 -13.46 -9.53 24.65
CA GLU A 154 -14.19 -10.79 24.43
C GLU A 154 -13.26 -11.98 24.11
N LEU A 155 -12.03 -11.71 23.63
CA LEU A 155 -11.05 -12.75 23.28
C LEU A 155 -10.56 -13.57 24.49
N THR A 156 -10.75 -13.09 25.71
CA THR A 156 -10.39 -13.85 26.93
C THR A 156 -11.30 -15.06 27.14
N ALA A 157 -12.49 -15.09 26.52
CA ALA A 157 -13.48 -16.17 26.64
C ALA A 157 -13.45 -17.22 25.51
N MET A 158 -12.54 -17.12 24.52
CA MET A 158 -12.50 -18.02 23.36
C MET A 158 -11.46 -19.16 23.47
N ARG A 159 -11.70 -20.29 22.78
CA ARG A 159 -10.77 -21.46 22.69
C ARG A 159 -9.36 -21.05 22.19
N ARG A 160 -8.33 -21.65 22.80
CA ARG A 160 -6.88 -21.33 22.64
C ARG A 160 -6.41 -21.29 21.18
N ILE A 161 -6.80 -22.27 20.35
CA ILE A 161 -6.37 -22.38 18.94
C ILE A 161 -6.94 -21.23 18.08
N ARG A 162 -8.25 -20.96 18.23
CA ARG A 162 -8.91 -19.85 17.54
C ARG A 162 -8.33 -18.51 17.99
N ARG A 163 -8.06 -18.34 19.29
CA ARG A 163 -7.38 -17.14 19.82
C ARG A 163 -6.00 -16.92 19.20
N LEU A 164 -5.19 -17.96 19.05
CA LEU A 164 -3.85 -17.86 18.44
C LEU A 164 -3.90 -17.42 16.97
N MET A 165 -4.83 -17.96 16.18
CA MET A 165 -5.02 -17.54 14.78
C MET A 165 -5.46 -16.06 14.66
N TYR A 166 -6.44 -15.64 15.47
CA TYR A 166 -6.90 -14.24 15.50
C TYR A 166 -5.80 -13.28 16.00
N GLN A 167 -5.01 -13.72 16.98
CA GLN A 167 -3.89 -12.95 17.52
C GLN A 167 -2.73 -12.82 16.53
N GLY A 168 -2.50 -13.84 15.69
CA GLY A 168 -1.52 -13.80 14.60
C GLY A 168 -1.87 -12.79 13.50
N ALA A 169 -3.11 -12.78 13.02
CA ALA A 169 -3.58 -11.80 12.03
C ALA A 169 -3.49 -10.36 12.57
N PHE A 170 -3.85 -10.17 13.84
CA PHE A 170 -3.77 -8.87 14.52
C PHE A 170 -2.33 -8.34 14.62
N TYR A 171 -1.37 -9.20 15.00
CA TYR A 171 0.03 -8.79 15.13
C TYR A 171 0.63 -8.36 13.78
N ARG A 172 0.26 -9.04 12.69
CA ARG A 172 0.66 -8.66 11.32
C ARG A 172 0.15 -7.27 10.93
N PHE A 173 -1.11 -6.97 11.24
CA PHE A 173 -1.70 -5.65 11.02
C PHE A 173 -0.98 -4.55 11.82
N GLN A 174 -0.76 -4.78 13.12
CA GLN A 174 -0.10 -3.80 13.99
C GLN A 174 1.34 -3.53 13.55
N PHE A 175 2.08 -4.57 13.16
CA PHE A 175 3.44 -4.43 12.64
C PHE A 175 3.46 -3.62 11.34
N LEU A 176 2.58 -3.91 10.39
CA LEU A 176 2.51 -3.20 9.12
C LEU A 176 2.20 -1.72 9.34
N LEU A 177 1.24 -1.40 10.21
CA LEU A 177 0.90 -0.03 10.51
C LEU A 177 2.01 0.74 11.23
N LEU A 178 2.69 0.11 12.21
CA LEU A 178 3.84 0.72 12.88
C LEU A 178 4.96 1.02 11.88
N THR A 179 5.22 0.09 10.96
CA THR A 179 6.21 0.27 9.90
C THR A 179 5.87 1.45 9.01
N THR A 180 4.58 1.66 8.68
CA THR A 180 4.16 2.81 7.86
C THR A 180 4.22 4.14 8.60
N ILE A 181 3.88 4.17 9.88
CA ILE A 181 4.04 5.37 10.71
C ILE A 181 5.53 5.73 10.82
N LEU A 182 6.39 4.74 11.07
CA LEU A 182 7.83 4.93 11.12
C LEU A 182 8.35 5.46 9.77
N CYS A 183 7.92 4.88 8.66
CA CYS A 183 8.26 5.31 7.31
C CYS A 183 7.84 6.76 7.04
N ALA A 184 6.62 7.14 7.43
CA ALA A 184 6.11 8.50 7.30
C ALA A 184 6.90 9.51 8.14
N VAL A 185 7.17 9.19 9.41
CA VAL A 185 7.95 10.05 10.31
C VAL A 185 9.37 10.25 9.78
N LEU A 186 10.04 9.17 9.37
CA LEU A 186 11.38 9.26 8.79
C LEU A 186 11.38 10.14 7.54
N THR A 187 10.41 9.96 6.63
CA THR A 187 10.29 10.77 5.41
C THR A 187 10.15 12.27 5.72
N ILE A 188 9.32 12.63 6.70
CA ILE A 188 9.11 14.02 7.11
C ILE A 188 10.39 14.60 7.72
N VAL A 189 11.02 13.89 8.66
CA VAL A 189 12.28 14.32 9.29
C VAL A 189 13.36 14.55 8.23
N TRP A 190 13.50 13.62 7.29
CA TRP A 190 14.48 13.71 6.21
C TRP A 190 14.20 14.87 5.24
N TYR A 191 12.93 15.14 4.92
CA TYR A 191 12.54 16.28 4.11
C TYR A 191 12.97 17.60 4.76
N TYR A 192 12.66 17.80 6.05
CA TYR A 192 13.06 19.02 6.76
C TYR A 192 14.58 19.17 6.86
N LEU A 193 15.31 18.09 7.14
CA LEU A 193 16.77 18.11 7.15
C LEU A 193 17.31 18.53 5.79
N SER A 194 16.81 17.97 4.69
CA SER A 194 17.22 18.35 3.33
C SER A 194 17.01 19.83 3.05
N GLN A 195 15.89 20.42 3.48
CA GLN A 195 15.59 21.84 3.27
C GLN A 195 16.51 22.77 4.08
N ILE A 196 16.82 22.40 5.33
CA ILE A 196 17.72 23.18 6.19
C ILE A 196 19.14 23.17 5.61
N TYR A 197 19.64 21.99 5.23
CA TYR A 197 20.96 21.89 4.61
C TYR A 197 21.02 22.54 3.23
N GLU A 198 19.92 22.51 2.47
CA GLU A 198 19.82 23.25 1.22
C GLU A 198 19.93 24.76 1.43
N THR A 199 19.38 25.25 2.52
CA THR A 199 19.51 26.65 2.89
C THR A 199 20.96 26.94 3.33
N ASP A 200 21.55 26.11 4.20
CA ASP A 200 22.91 26.32 4.72
C ASP A 200 23.99 26.32 3.63
N TRP A 201 23.91 25.50 2.57
CA TRP A 201 24.93 25.55 1.50
C TRP A 201 24.86 26.85 0.68
N VAL A 202 23.68 27.47 0.54
CA VAL A 202 23.52 28.73 -0.19
C VAL A 202 24.22 29.87 0.57
N TRP A 203 24.14 29.85 1.91
CA TRP A 203 24.62 30.94 2.78
C TRP A 203 26.04 30.73 3.32
N ASN A 204 26.51 29.48 3.46
CA ASN A 204 27.84 29.13 3.95
C ASN A 204 28.66 28.42 2.86
N LYS A 205 29.13 29.19 1.87
CA LYS A 205 29.99 28.68 0.78
C LYS A 205 31.41 28.31 1.22
N ASP A 206 31.81 28.69 2.43
CA ASP A 206 33.20 28.64 2.89
C ASP A 206 33.59 27.31 3.56
N LYS A 207 32.66 26.36 3.71
CA LYS A 207 32.94 25.01 4.22
C LYS A 207 32.47 23.97 3.22
N PRO A 208 33.39 23.26 2.52
CA PRO A 208 33.00 22.15 1.68
C PRO A 208 32.58 20.97 2.56
N SER A 209 31.31 20.92 2.95
CA SER A 209 30.72 19.73 3.55
C SER A 209 30.75 18.60 2.51
N LYS A 210 31.61 17.60 2.74
CA LYS A 210 31.82 16.43 1.84
C LYS A 210 30.59 15.51 1.71
N ILE A 211 29.52 15.74 2.46
CA ILE A 211 28.34 14.86 2.52
C ILE A 211 27.18 15.51 1.75
N GLN A 212 26.68 14.82 0.73
CA GLN A 212 25.56 15.28 -0.10
C GLN A 212 24.22 14.77 0.47
N TYR A 213 23.57 15.59 1.31
CA TYR A 213 22.32 15.22 1.97
C TYR A 213 21.14 15.02 1.02
N SER A 214 21.08 15.78 -0.07
CA SER A 214 20.00 15.67 -1.08
C SER A 214 20.01 14.30 -1.78
N GLY A 215 21.19 13.78 -2.14
CA GLY A 215 21.32 12.43 -2.68
C GLY A 215 20.95 11.36 -1.66
N ALA A 216 21.44 11.50 -0.42
CA ALA A 216 21.13 10.59 0.69
C ALA A 216 19.62 10.53 0.99
N TYR A 217 18.92 11.65 0.88
CA TYR A 217 17.46 11.76 1.02
C TYR A 217 16.73 10.90 -0.02
N ILE A 218 17.04 11.09 -1.31
CA ILE A 218 16.37 10.36 -2.40
C ILE A 218 16.64 8.86 -2.26
N THR A 219 17.91 8.46 -2.03
CA THR A 219 18.28 7.05 -1.88
C THR A 219 17.67 6.42 -0.63
N GLY A 220 17.57 7.20 0.47
CA GLY A 220 17.02 6.73 1.74
C GLY A 220 15.53 6.42 1.63
N ILE A 221 14.74 7.33 1.06
CA ILE A 221 13.31 7.10 0.83
C ILE A 221 13.10 5.91 -0.10
N TYR A 222 13.86 5.83 -1.19
CA TYR A 222 13.76 4.75 -2.14
C TYR A 222 14.09 3.38 -1.50
N GLY A 223 15.16 3.31 -0.70
CA GLY A 223 15.53 2.10 0.03
C GLY A 223 14.50 1.70 1.08
N MET A 224 13.99 2.67 1.86
CA MET A 224 12.97 2.46 2.87
C MET A 224 11.66 1.91 2.25
N LEU A 225 11.25 2.46 1.12
CA LEU A 225 10.05 2.02 0.41
C LEU A 225 10.19 0.59 -0.13
N ASN A 226 11.37 0.24 -0.64
CA ASN A 226 11.66 -1.11 -1.10
C ASN A 226 11.65 -2.13 0.04
N ILE A 227 12.30 -1.81 1.16
CA ILE A 227 12.28 -2.65 2.37
C ILE A 227 10.85 -2.79 2.88
N TYR A 228 10.06 -1.70 2.86
CA TYR A 228 8.66 -1.73 3.24
C TYR A 228 7.85 -2.70 2.38
N VAL A 229 7.94 -2.60 1.05
CA VAL A 229 7.21 -3.51 0.14
C VAL A 229 7.66 -4.95 0.37
N PHE A 230 8.96 -5.20 0.52
CA PHE A 230 9.48 -6.54 0.79
C PHE A 230 8.94 -7.12 2.11
N ALA A 231 8.89 -6.31 3.17
CA ALA A 231 8.31 -6.70 4.45
C ALA A 231 6.82 -7.03 4.33
N VAL A 232 6.06 -6.24 3.56
CA VAL A 232 4.65 -6.49 3.28
C VAL A 232 4.47 -7.79 2.49
N LEU A 233 5.28 -8.05 1.46
CA LEU A 233 5.22 -9.28 0.67
C LEU A 233 5.52 -10.53 1.52
N ILE A 234 6.53 -10.49 2.39
CA ILE A 234 6.89 -11.63 3.26
C ILE A 234 5.82 -11.87 4.32
N LEU A 235 5.37 -10.82 5.00
CA LEU A 235 4.44 -10.94 6.13
C LEU A 235 3.04 -11.41 5.71
N PHE A 236 2.64 -11.06 4.49
CA PHE A 236 1.35 -11.41 3.89
C PHE A 236 1.45 -12.49 2.82
N SER A 237 2.63 -13.06 2.59
CA SER A 237 2.76 -14.28 1.81
C SER A 237 1.93 -15.37 2.49
N PRO A 238 1.07 -16.10 1.75
CA PRO A 238 0.43 -17.27 2.29
C PRO A 238 1.54 -18.25 2.63
N VAL A 239 1.89 -18.35 3.90
CA VAL A 239 2.75 -19.44 4.38
C VAL A 239 1.94 -20.70 4.11
N ILE A 240 2.25 -21.39 3.02
CA ILE A 240 1.80 -22.75 2.76
C ILE A 240 2.27 -23.54 3.97
N SER A 241 1.39 -23.68 4.95
CA SER A 241 1.66 -24.37 6.19
C SER A 241 0.37 -25.03 6.61
N HIS A 242 0.23 -26.27 6.17
CA HIS A 242 -0.10 -27.38 7.06
C HIS A 242 -1.34 -27.18 7.93
N VAL A 243 -2.41 -26.56 7.41
CA VAL A 243 -3.70 -26.60 8.10
C VAL A 243 -4.31 -27.99 7.96
N ASP A 244 -4.04 -28.70 6.85
CA ASP A 244 -4.43 -30.11 6.72
C ASP A 244 -3.74 -30.98 7.77
N ASP A 245 -2.42 -30.84 7.98
CA ASP A 245 -1.71 -31.63 9.00
C ASP A 245 -2.05 -31.19 10.44
N MET A 246 -2.39 -29.92 10.68
CA MET A 246 -2.75 -29.43 12.02
C MET A 246 -4.18 -29.79 12.41
N ASP A 247 -5.13 -29.86 11.46
CA ASP A 247 -6.45 -30.43 11.73
C ASP A 247 -6.36 -31.95 11.92
N GLU A 248 -5.49 -32.65 11.19
CA GLU A 248 -5.22 -34.09 11.39
C GLU A 248 -4.55 -34.39 12.74
N LEU A 249 -3.62 -33.53 13.19
CA LEU A 249 -3.01 -33.58 14.53
C LEU A 249 -4.00 -33.17 15.65
N THR A 250 -5.00 -32.34 15.36
CA THR A 250 -6.02 -31.97 16.36
C THR A 250 -7.12 -33.04 16.50
N LEU A 251 -7.29 -33.90 15.49
CA LEU A 251 -8.13 -35.11 15.58
C LEU A 251 -7.46 -36.25 16.37
N THR A 252 -6.16 -36.13 16.66
CA THR A 252 -5.36 -37.10 17.40
C THR A 252 -4.74 -36.43 18.63
N ASN A 253 -5.54 -36.15 19.66
CA ASN A 253 -4.99 -35.71 20.94
C ASN A 253 -4.24 -36.85 21.67
N ASP A 254 -3.34 -36.43 22.56
CA ASP A 254 -2.30 -37.09 23.40
C ASP A 254 -2.58 -38.49 24.02
N ASP A 255 -3.78 -39.05 23.84
CA ASP A 255 -4.20 -40.38 24.34
C ASP A 255 -4.46 -41.40 23.20
N GLY A 256 -4.22 -41.03 21.94
CA GLY A 256 -4.34 -41.95 20.79
C GLY A 256 -5.77 -42.32 20.38
N ASN A 257 -6.80 -41.61 20.85
CA ASN A 257 -8.19 -41.86 20.47
C ASN A 257 -8.73 -40.84 19.46
N VAL A 258 -9.31 -41.36 18.37
CA VAL A 258 -9.95 -40.60 17.29
C VAL A 258 -11.32 -40.08 17.76
N MET A 259 -11.51 -38.75 17.70
CA MET A 259 -12.80 -38.13 18.03
C MET A 259 -13.83 -38.42 16.92
N HIS A 260 -14.83 -39.25 17.23
CA HIS A 260 -15.97 -39.47 16.34
C HIS A 260 -16.83 -38.19 16.21
N LEU A 261 -16.81 -37.58 15.03
CA LEU A 261 -17.73 -36.50 14.65
C LEU A 261 -19.15 -37.06 14.59
N THR A 262 -20.05 -36.50 15.39
CA THR A 262 -21.49 -36.77 15.31
C THR A 262 -22.03 -36.36 13.93
N ASN A 263 -22.83 -37.23 13.31
CA ASN A 263 -23.37 -37.21 11.94
C ASN A 263 -23.91 -35.88 11.39
N ASN A 264 -24.16 -34.87 12.24
CA ASN A 264 -24.60 -33.54 11.79
C ASN A 264 -23.47 -32.64 11.29
N GLN A 265 -22.21 -32.91 11.64
CA GLN A 265 -21.08 -32.09 11.16
C GLN A 265 -20.54 -32.61 9.83
N THR A 266 -20.58 -33.91 9.57
CA THR A 266 -20.11 -34.54 8.32
C THR A 266 -20.80 -33.97 7.08
N SER A 267 -22.10 -33.66 7.18
CA SER A 267 -22.89 -33.07 6.08
C SER A 267 -22.48 -31.62 5.76
N ALA A 268 -22.04 -30.85 6.76
CA ALA A 268 -21.53 -29.49 6.53
C ALA A 268 -20.12 -29.50 5.91
N TYR A 269 -19.28 -30.46 6.29
CA TYR A 269 -17.93 -30.60 5.74
C TYR A 269 -17.93 -31.15 4.29
N GLU A 270 -18.81 -32.09 3.95
CA GLU A 270 -18.98 -32.54 2.56
C GLU A 270 -19.46 -31.43 1.62
N MET A 271 -20.32 -30.53 2.10
CA MET A 271 -20.78 -29.38 1.30
C MET A 271 -19.68 -28.34 1.09
N ILE A 272 -18.80 -28.13 2.08
CA ILE A 272 -17.67 -27.19 1.97
C ILE A 272 -16.57 -27.76 1.06
N SER A 273 -16.31 -29.07 1.14
CA SER A 273 -15.35 -29.79 0.27
C SER A 273 -15.77 -29.76 -1.21
N LYS A 274 -17.05 -30.02 -1.51
CA LYS A 274 -17.54 -29.96 -2.91
C LYS A 274 -17.57 -28.55 -3.49
N ALA A 275 -17.62 -27.51 -2.66
CA ALA A 275 -17.58 -26.12 -3.10
C ALA A 275 -16.16 -25.58 -3.35
N SER A 276 -15.10 -26.28 -2.92
CA SER A 276 -13.71 -25.85 -3.15
C SER A 276 -13.06 -26.46 -4.39
N ILE A 277 -13.74 -27.36 -5.10
CA ILE A 277 -13.23 -28.05 -6.30
C ILE A 277 -14.03 -27.68 -7.58
N SER A 278 -14.93 -26.69 -7.54
CA SER A 278 -15.59 -26.14 -8.73
C SER A 278 -15.23 -24.69 -9.00
#